data_AF-A0ABD5NL23-F1
#
_entry.id   AF-A0ABD5NL23-F1
#
_cell.length_a   1.000
_cell.length_b   1.000
_cell.length_c   1.000
_cell.angle_alpha   90.00
_cell.angle_beta   90.00
_cell.angle_gamma   90.00
#
_symmetry.space_group_name_H-M   'P 1'
#
loop_
_entity.id
_entity.type
_entity.pdbx_description
1 polymer ?
#
loop_
_entity_poly.entity_id
_entity_poly.type
_entity_poly.pdbx_seq_one_letter_code
_entity_poly.pdbx_strand_id
1 'polypeptide(L)'
;MEESPVMTNDRSDPVHRALGMYAQLLETGLSQDPRSGSTIHLLKRFENAQIQTLMEFGEAETQEQISRTESLLDTWLQTQTDMWKASVENDSLETLQSLRQLLSDINQFREGEYAFTQHDINIKISEQADLHSTHYKQRLADGFRRRLAELQFAAYAWAFHLFKEDELSEATIRWVLETAIPEDFGSVRELSEMFFRMREARGLASSWEQWNMNRELDRNFGVATTGPATSTWLLSFYCSALVWITLSTDQRISEIEDPQDSPALDYADRTLQLDQVLETLELYKETYPLESLLIDDAAVERTCENLTEYFEGVQATFKQQEREWTRAQPIDNSLVEHFEERANSRLNDSTFRAALTNLKKITEVDDLDDENTASFDMSLWYPRRLFVETGISTTFTNSLSPVLTRYREFVINQLNFKTQRVSSHNRLPQELDDIIGNHTVELIITGGSEPASTLRNHEKSNRTSNRRLRSYLEYGDTPVLNDFGADYLTLVLYEVEFAYEESSTNTPLSIDYTPGESVDDWQDIKTSSDADPSDWVRFNINYDAVIQSDIQTGILLTL
;
A
#
# COMPACT_ATOMS: atom_id res chain seq x y z
N MET A 1 16.38 43.51 -9.81
CA MET A 1 16.56 43.03 -8.43
C MET A 1 16.02 41.62 -8.43
N GLU A 2 16.89 40.67 -8.74
CA GLU A 2 16.67 39.25 -8.46
C GLU A 2 17.96 38.83 -7.77
N GLU A 3 17.83 38.56 -6.47
CA GLU A 3 18.89 38.01 -5.64
C GLU A 3 19.05 36.54 -6.04
N SER A 4 20.16 36.23 -6.71
CA SER A 4 20.67 34.87 -6.76
C SER A 4 20.96 34.41 -5.32
N PRO A 5 20.64 33.16 -4.95
CA PRO A 5 20.89 32.69 -3.60
C PRO A 5 22.41 32.64 -3.39
N VAL A 6 22.89 33.43 -2.44
CA VAL A 6 24.27 33.37 -1.97
C VAL A 6 24.43 32.02 -1.27
N MET A 7 24.95 31.03 -1.99
CA MET A 7 25.60 29.89 -1.36
C MET A 7 26.75 30.43 -0.52
N THR A 8 26.57 30.44 0.80
CA THR A 8 27.63 30.72 1.76
C THR A 8 28.68 29.63 1.63
N ASN A 9 29.67 29.87 0.77
CA ASN A 9 30.90 29.11 0.65
C ASN A 9 31.63 29.17 1.99
N ASP A 10 31.37 28.23 2.89
CA ASP A 10 32.20 28.04 4.06
C ASP A 10 33.55 27.50 3.59
N ARG A 11 34.56 28.37 3.59
CA ARG A 11 35.86 28.11 2.96
C ARG A 11 36.73 27.12 3.75
N SER A 12 36.30 26.68 4.93
CA SER A 12 37.07 25.79 5.82
C SER A 12 36.94 24.30 5.50
N ASP A 13 35.91 23.86 4.78
CA ASP A 13 35.73 22.42 4.50
C ASP A 13 36.43 22.02 3.18
N PRO A 14 37.47 21.16 3.23
CA PRO A 14 38.18 20.68 2.04
C PRO A 14 37.27 19.88 1.08
N VAL A 15 36.21 19.25 1.61
CA VAL A 15 35.28 18.43 0.85
C VAL A 15 34.35 19.29 -0.02
N HIS A 16 33.71 20.33 0.56
CA HIS A 16 32.92 21.31 -0.19
C HIS A 16 33.72 22.04 -1.26
N ARG A 17 35.01 22.30 -1.02
CA ARG A 17 35.90 22.91 -2.02
C ARG A 17 36.17 21.97 -3.20
N ALA A 18 36.27 20.67 -2.97
CA ALA A 18 36.46 19.68 -4.02
C ALA A 18 35.20 19.60 -4.91
N LEU A 19 34.00 19.60 -4.33
CA LEU A 19 32.72 19.63 -5.03
C LEU A 19 32.58 20.82 -5.98
N GLY A 20 32.78 22.03 -5.48
CA GLY A 20 32.64 23.24 -6.30
C GLY A 20 33.61 23.29 -7.47
N MET A 21 34.82 22.73 -7.31
CA MET A 21 35.78 22.62 -8.41
C MET A 21 35.44 21.49 -9.37
N TYR A 22 34.91 20.36 -8.87
CA TYR A 22 34.54 19.19 -9.67
C TYR A 22 33.33 19.48 -10.56
N ALA A 23 32.27 20.05 -10.00
CA ALA A 23 31.08 20.46 -10.75
C ALA A 23 31.42 21.50 -11.85
N GLN A 24 32.21 22.53 -11.52
CA GLN A 24 32.62 23.57 -12.47
C GLN A 24 33.47 23.02 -13.63
N LEU A 25 34.26 21.96 -13.39
CA LEU A 25 35.11 21.34 -14.41
C LEU A 25 34.34 20.45 -15.39
N LEU A 26 33.22 19.90 -14.96
CA LEU A 26 32.33 19.12 -15.83
C LEU A 26 31.34 20.04 -16.56
N GLU A 27 30.75 21.05 -15.89
CA GLU A 27 29.87 22.06 -16.52
C GLU A 27 30.53 22.87 -17.64
N THR A 28 31.84 23.09 -17.58
CA THR A 28 32.55 23.90 -18.60
C THR A 28 32.90 23.15 -19.88
N GLY A 29 32.55 21.87 -19.99
CA GLY A 29 32.69 21.07 -21.20
C GLY A 29 34.15 20.81 -21.59
N LEU A 30 34.49 19.53 -21.77
CA LEU A 30 35.68 19.02 -22.45
C LEU A 30 35.68 19.37 -23.95
N SER A 31 35.41 20.63 -24.29
CA SER A 31 35.51 21.20 -25.62
C SER A 31 36.72 22.13 -25.62
N GLN A 32 37.83 21.63 -26.19
CA GLN A 32 39.12 22.29 -26.47
C GLN A 32 40.26 22.00 -25.48
N ASP A 33 40.73 20.74 -25.51
CA ASP A 33 42.13 20.25 -25.44
C ASP A 33 43.19 20.95 -24.54
N PRO A 34 44.13 20.19 -23.94
CA PRO A 34 43.95 19.35 -22.77
C PRO A 34 44.58 20.01 -21.53
N ARG A 35 43.94 19.86 -20.38
CA ARG A 35 44.69 19.70 -19.13
C ARG A 35 44.21 18.44 -18.45
N SER A 36 44.76 17.31 -18.90
CA SER A 36 44.80 16.02 -18.21
C SER A 36 45.29 16.10 -16.74
N GLY A 37 45.63 17.28 -16.21
CA GLY A 37 45.87 17.52 -14.80
C GLY A 37 44.61 17.77 -13.95
N SER A 38 43.48 18.25 -14.49
CA SER A 38 42.43 18.85 -13.64
C SER A 38 41.58 17.82 -12.85
N THR A 39 40.95 16.86 -13.52
CA THR A 39 40.08 15.85 -12.89
C THR A 39 40.90 14.90 -12.00
N ILE A 40 42.09 14.51 -12.47
CA ILE A 40 43.04 13.70 -11.70
C ILE A 40 43.50 14.44 -10.42
N HIS A 41 43.75 15.75 -10.50
CA HIS A 41 44.09 16.53 -9.31
C HIS A 41 42.91 16.64 -8.32
N LEU A 42 41.68 16.70 -8.82
CA LEU A 42 40.49 16.71 -7.97
C LEU A 42 40.23 15.35 -7.33
N LEU A 43 40.35 14.25 -8.08
CA LEU A 43 40.29 12.90 -7.53
C LEU A 43 41.34 12.69 -6.45
N LYS A 44 42.59 13.14 -6.66
CA LYS A 44 43.63 13.09 -5.62
C LYS A 44 43.31 13.94 -4.39
N ARG A 45 42.69 15.11 -4.57
CA ARG A 45 42.27 15.95 -3.43
C ARG A 45 41.14 15.29 -2.65
N PHE A 46 40.20 14.70 -3.38
CA PHE A 46 39.09 13.98 -2.81
C PHE A 46 39.56 12.73 -2.05
N GLU A 47 40.45 11.93 -2.65
CA GLU A 47 41.13 10.79 -2.01
C GLU A 47 41.84 11.21 -0.72
N ASN A 48 42.61 12.31 -0.74
CA ASN A 48 43.26 12.81 0.47
C ASN A 48 42.25 13.23 1.56
N ALA A 49 41.14 13.86 1.18
CA ALA A 49 40.08 14.24 2.11
C ALA A 49 39.38 12.99 2.70
N GLN A 50 39.08 12.00 1.85
CA GLN A 50 38.54 10.71 2.27
C GLN A 50 39.49 10.02 3.28
N ILE A 51 40.78 9.94 2.98
CA ILE A 51 41.77 9.35 3.89
C ILE A 51 41.74 10.05 5.25
N GLN A 52 41.71 11.38 5.27
CA GLN A 52 41.64 12.15 6.51
C GLN A 52 40.34 11.85 7.28
N THR A 53 39.18 11.91 6.62
CA THR A 53 37.88 11.63 7.26
C THR A 53 37.81 10.21 7.82
N LEU A 54 38.28 9.21 7.06
CA LEU A 54 38.30 7.81 7.49
C LEU A 54 39.29 7.59 8.64
N MET A 55 40.44 8.26 8.63
CA MET A 55 41.38 8.23 9.76
C MET A 55 40.74 8.81 11.03
N GLU A 56 40.11 9.98 10.93
CA GLU A 56 39.44 10.61 12.08
C GLU A 56 38.34 9.73 12.67
N PHE A 57 37.55 9.06 11.82
CA PHE A 57 36.58 8.06 12.27
C PHE A 57 37.27 6.83 12.90
N GLY A 58 38.33 6.32 12.28
CA GLY A 58 39.11 5.19 12.76
C GLY A 58 39.70 5.43 14.15
N GLU A 59 40.20 6.63 14.42
CA GLU A 59 40.81 7.04 15.70
C GLU A 59 39.80 7.47 16.78
N ALA A 60 38.52 7.64 16.44
CA ALA A 60 37.49 8.02 17.42
C ALA A 60 37.16 6.87 18.38
N GLU A 61 37.34 7.09 19.70
CA GLU A 61 37.14 6.07 20.74
C GLU A 61 35.91 6.35 21.62
N THR A 62 35.60 7.62 21.85
CA THR A 62 34.46 8.04 22.69
C THR A 62 33.20 8.30 21.85
N GLN A 63 32.01 8.10 22.43
CA GLN A 63 30.75 8.35 21.74
C GLN A 63 30.62 9.79 21.20
N GLU A 64 31.16 10.79 21.92
CA GLU A 64 31.16 12.18 21.47
C GLU A 64 32.08 12.38 20.25
N GLN A 65 33.26 11.75 20.22
CA GLN A 65 34.14 11.79 19.06
C GLN A 65 33.52 11.08 17.86
N ILE A 66 32.91 9.92 18.08
CA ILE A 66 32.25 9.13 17.02
C ILE A 66 31.06 9.91 16.44
N SER A 67 30.26 10.58 17.27
CA SER A 67 29.14 11.41 16.80
C SER A 67 29.62 12.65 16.03
N ARG A 68 30.78 13.22 16.38
CA ARG A 68 31.37 14.32 15.60
C ARG A 68 31.85 13.86 14.22
N THR A 69 32.40 12.64 14.13
CA THR A 69 32.86 12.08 12.85
C THR A 69 31.70 11.63 11.96
N GLU A 70 30.53 11.28 12.52
CA GLU A 70 29.30 11.01 11.76
C GLU A 70 28.95 12.15 10.79
N SER A 71 28.99 13.41 11.24
CA SER A 71 28.71 14.57 10.38
C SER A 71 29.73 14.74 9.25
N LEU A 72 31.00 14.40 9.49
CA LEU A 72 32.05 14.43 8.47
C LEU A 72 31.84 13.32 7.44
N LEU A 73 31.45 12.13 7.91
CA LEU A 73 31.12 11.01 7.06
C LEU A 73 29.87 11.25 6.20
N ASP A 74 28.84 11.90 6.75
CA ASP A 74 27.67 12.32 5.99
C ASP A 74 28.03 13.31 4.88
N THR A 75 28.87 14.29 5.19
CA THR A 75 29.35 15.28 4.21
C THR A 75 30.19 14.60 3.11
N TRP A 76 31.07 13.68 3.50
CA TRP A 76 31.86 12.88 2.58
C TRP A 76 30.97 12.01 1.67
N LEU A 77 29.95 11.34 2.21
CA LEU A 77 29.04 10.51 1.43
C LEU A 77 28.19 11.35 0.47
N GLN A 78 27.71 12.53 0.88
CA GLN A 78 27.02 13.45 -0.04
C GLN A 78 27.94 13.85 -1.19
N THR A 79 29.21 14.10 -0.89
CA THR A 79 30.20 14.46 -1.90
C THR A 79 30.51 13.33 -2.86
N GLN A 80 30.63 12.10 -2.34
CA GLN A 80 30.68 10.90 -3.18
C GLN A 80 29.47 10.83 -4.10
N THR A 81 28.27 11.03 -3.54
CA THR A 81 27.00 10.96 -4.27
C THR A 81 26.99 11.90 -5.48
N ASP A 82 27.39 13.16 -5.27
CA ASP A 82 27.44 14.16 -6.32
C ASP A 82 28.55 13.88 -7.35
N MET A 83 29.72 13.40 -6.91
CA MET A 83 30.82 13.04 -7.82
C MET A 83 30.46 11.85 -8.71
N TRP A 84 29.82 10.82 -8.14
CA TRP A 84 29.33 9.66 -8.89
C TRP A 84 28.30 10.09 -9.93
N LYS A 85 27.28 10.86 -9.53
CA LYS A 85 26.27 11.39 -10.45
C LYS A 85 26.90 12.15 -11.61
N ALA A 86 27.75 13.14 -11.31
CA ALA A 86 28.35 13.99 -12.33
C ALA A 86 29.27 13.19 -13.26
N SER A 87 29.96 12.17 -12.76
CA SER A 87 30.79 11.29 -13.59
C SER A 87 29.95 10.47 -14.57
N VAL A 88 28.77 10.00 -14.15
CA VAL A 88 27.81 9.31 -15.02
C VAL A 88 27.23 10.28 -16.05
N GLU A 89 26.73 11.45 -15.64
CA GLU A 89 26.09 12.43 -16.53
C GLU A 89 27.05 13.01 -17.60
N ASN A 90 28.36 12.94 -17.35
CA ASN A 90 29.39 13.38 -18.30
C ASN A 90 30.08 12.21 -19.02
N ASP A 91 29.58 10.98 -18.87
CA ASP A 91 30.11 9.78 -19.51
C ASP A 91 31.63 9.57 -19.27
N SER A 92 32.09 9.86 -18.05
CA SER A 92 33.51 9.81 -17.67
C SER A 92 33.88 8.46 -17.04
N LEU A 93 34.05 7.44 -17.88
CA LEU A 93 34.34 6.06 -17.46
C LEU A 93 35.58 5.94 -16.55
N GLU A 94 36.69 6.59 -16.90
CA GLU A 94 37.93 6.54 -16.08
C GLU A 94 37.71 7.08 -14.67
N THR A 95 36.84 8.08 -14.54
CA THR A 95 36.55 8.66 -13.23
C THR A 95 35.62 7.78 -12.41
N LEU A 96 34.61 7.17 -13.04
CA LEU A 96 33.77 6.15 -12.39
C LEU A 96 34.59 4.97 -11.86
N GLN A 97 35.53 4.48 -12.67
CA GLN A 97 36.46 3.41 -12.25
C GLN A 97 37.31 3.82 -11.06
N SER A 98 37.83 5.05 -11.06
CA SER A 98 38.63 5.59 -9.95
C SER A 98 37.79 5.74 -8.67
N LEU A 99 36.57 6.26 -8.79
CA LEU A 99 35.64 6.40 -7.66
C LEU A 99 35.25 5.04 -7.08
N ARG A 100 35.03 4.03 -7.93
CA ARG A 100 34.77 2.64 -7.51
C ARG A 100 35.95 2.06 -6.73
N GLN A 101 37.18 2.25 -7.21
CA GLN A 101 38.40 1.79 -6.50
C GLN A 101 38.55 2.45 -5.13
N LEU A 102 38.14 3.71 -4.98
CA LEU A 102 38.16 4.39 -3.68
C LEU A 102 37.17 3.79 -2.67
N LEU A 103 36.20 3.00 -3.12
CA LEU A 103 35.22 2.33 -2.28
C LEU A 103 35.57 0.87 -1.96
N SER A 104 36.42 0.21 -2.75
CA SER A 104 36.67 -1.24 -2.65
C SER A 104 37.47 -1.66 -1.40
N ASP A 105 38.24 -0.77 -0.77
CA ASP A 105 39.18 -1.09 0.32
C ASP A 105 39.05 -0.18 1.56
N ILE A 106 37.82 0.18 1.94
CA ILE A 106 37.60 1.00 3.15
C ILE A 106 37.61 0.13 4.42
N ASN A 107 38.81 -0.09 4.96
CA ASN A 107 39.02 -0.91 6.17
C ASN A 107 38.14 -0.49 7.35
N GLN A 108 37.90 0.81 7.53
CA GLN A 108 37.11 1.36 8.63
C GLN A 108 35.63 0.96 8.58
N PHE A 109 35.14 0.46 7.44
CA PHE A 109 33.76 -0.01 7.31
C PHE A 109 33.66 -1.52 7.09
N ARG A 110 34.76 -2.25 7.28
CA ARG A 110 34.76 -3.70 7.15
C ARG A 110 33.80 -4.33 8.17
N GLU A 111 33.12 -5.38 7.74
CA GLU A 111 32.20 -6.10 8.61
C GLU A 111 32.90 -6.62 9.87
N GLY A 112 32.30 -6.33 11.01
CA GLY A 112 32.82 -6.77 12.29
C GLY A 112 34.17 -6.16 12.69
N GLU A 113 34.65 -5.11 12.02
CA GLU A 113 35.92 -4.45 12.34
C GLU A 113 35.99 -3.99 13.80
N TYR A 114 34.87 -3.46 14.31
CA TYR A 114 34.73 -3.03 15.69
C TYR A 114 33.84 -3.98 16.49
N ALA A 115 33.56 -5.19 15.99
CA ALA A 115 32.79 -6.19 16.74
C ALA A 115 33.69 -6.88 17.77
N PHE A 116 33.19 -7.06 18.99
CA PHE A 116 33.90 -7.78 20.04
C PHE A 116 34.00 -9.29 19.76
N THR A 117 35.16 -9.88 20.05
CA THR A 117 35.33 -11.34 20.12
C THR A 117 34.95 -11.89 21.49
N GLN A 118 34.42 -13.12 21.55
CA GLN A 118 33.94 -13.79 22.78
C GLN A 118 34.97 -13.90 23.94
N HIS A 119 36.25 -13.53 23.72
CA HIS A 119 37.29 -13.53 24.75
C HIS A 119 37.19 -12.35 25.75
N ASP A 120 36.35 -11.35 25.46
CA ASP A 120 36.29 -10.09 26.23
C ASP A 120 35.11 -10.02 27.23
N ILE A 121 34.37 -11.10 27.45
CA ILE A 121 33.10 -11.11 28.21
C ILE A 121 33.32 -10.97 29.76
N ASN A 122 34.56 -10.94 30.26
CA ASN A 122 34.87 -10.86 31.70
C ASN A 122 35.24 -9.43 32.17
N ILE A 123 34.42 -8.46 31.82
CA ILE A 123 34.74 -7.03 31.90
C ILE A 123 33.98 -6.33 33.06
N LYS A 124 34.66 -5.42 33.78
CA LYS A 124 34.15 -4.66 34.95
C LYS A 124 33.29 -3.45 34.52
N ILE A 125 32.50 -2.89 35.44
CA ILE A 125 31.58 -1.76 35.23
C ILE A 125 32.23 -0.52 34.56
N SER A 126 33.54 -0.31 34.69
CA SER A 126 34.26 0.81 34.04
C SER A 126 34.43 0.68 32.53
N GLU A 127 34.29 -0.52 31.97
CA GLU A 127 34.48 -0.84 30.54
C GLU A 127 33.10 -0.99 29.81
N GLN A 128 31.97 -0.79 30.51
CA GLN A 128 30.62 -0.77 29.90
C GLN A 128 30.40 0.45 28.99
N ALA A 129 31.00 1.60 29.31
CA ALA A 129 30.94 2.80 28.48
C ALA A 129 31.69 2.60 27.15
N ASP A 130 32.83 1.91 27.20
CA ASP A 130 33.64 1.53 26.03
C ASP A 130 32.92 0.48 25.16
N LEU A 131 32.12 -0.40 25.77
CA LEU A 131 31.27 -1.34 25.06
C LEU A 131 30.19 -0.61 24.24
N HIS A 132 29.55 0.40 24.84
CA HIS A 132 28.50 1.16 24.18
C HIS A 132 29.04 2.01 23.01
N SER A 133 30.19 2.65 23.17
CA SER A 133 30.84 3.43 22.09
C SER A 133 31.26 2.52 20.93
N THR A 134 31.82 1.35 21.22
CA THR A 134 32.24 0.36 20.21
C THR A 134 31.06 -0.17 19.40
N HIS A 135 29.97 -0.57 20.07
CA HIS A 135 28.74 -0.97 19.37
C HIS A 135 28.12 0.16 18.55
N TYR A 136 28.17 1.40 19.04
CA TYR A 136 27.73 2.56 18.26
C TYR A 136 28.60 2.79 17.02
N LYS A 137 29.92 2.67 17.15
CA LYS A 137 30.86 2.77 16.03
C LYS A 137 30.63 1.70 14.97
N GLN A 138 30.45 0.45 15.37
CA GLN A 138 30.15 -0.65 14.44
C GLN A 138 28.82 -0.39 13.71
N ARG A 139 27.77 0.03 14.43
CA ARG A 139 26.47 0.36 13.80
C ARG A 139 26.60 1.48 12.78
N LEU A 140 27.39 2.52 13.07
CA LEU A 140 27.67 3.60 12.12
C LEU A 140 28.45 3.10 10.92
N ALA A 141 29.52 2.33 11.12
CA ALA A 141 30.30 1.72 10.05
C ALA A 141 29.43 0.85 9.13
N ASP A 142 28.57 0.00 9.69
CA ASP A 142 27.60 -0.80 8.93
C ASP A 142 26.55 0.06 8.22
N GLY A 143 26.15 1.19 8.81
CA GLY A 143 25.27 2.17 8.17
C GLY A 143 25.91 2.81 6.94
N PHE A 144 27.17 3.25 7.04
CA PHE A 144 27.91 3.85 5.92
C PHE A 144 28.24 2.83 4.84
N ARG A 145 28.69 1.62 5.20
CA ARG A 145 28.90 0.53 4.24
C ARG A 145 27.65 0.27 3.40
N ARG A 146 26.48 0.19 4.04
CA ARG A 146 25.19 0.01 3.36
C ARG A 146 24.88 1.16 2.40
N ARG A 147 25.04 2.40 2.84
CA ARG A 147 24.78 3.60 2.03
C ARG A 147 25.71 3.73 0.82
N LEU A 148 26.96 3.30 0.93
CA LEU A 148 27.90 3.28 -0.18
C LEU A 148 27.50 2.27 -1.25
N ALA A 149 27.08 1.08 -0.84
CA ALA A 149 26.58 0.06 -1.78
C ALA A 149 25.28 0.52 -2.48
N GLU A 150 24.38 1.21 -1.75
CA GLU A 150 23.19 1.84 -2.33
C GLU A 150 23.54 2.94 -3.35
N LEU A 151 24.56 3.75 -3.06
CA LEU A 151 25.07 4.75 -4.00
C LEU A 151 25.61 4.11 -5.29
N GLN A 152 26.42 3.06 -5.18
CA GLN A 152 26.95 2.34 -6.35
C GLN A 152 25.81 1.80 -7.21
N PHE A 153 24.84 1.13 -6.58
CA PHE A 153 23.65 0.62 -7.27
C PHE A 153 22.87 1.73 -7.97
N ALA A 154 22.60 2.83 -7.27
CA ALA A 154 21.88 3.98 -7.82
C ALA A 154 22.64 4.63 -9.00
N ALA A 155 23.96 4.76 -8.92
CA ALA A 155 24.77 5.32 -9.99
C ALA A 155 24.80 4.43 -11.24
N TYR A 156 24.89 3.11 -11.07
CA TYR A 156 24.80 2.15 -12.19
C TYR A 156 23.43 2.18 -12.84
N ALA A 157 22.37 2.23 -12.03
CA ALA A 157 21.01 2.38 -12.53
C ALA A 157 20.77 3.73 -13.23
N TRP A 158 21.40 4.80 -12.75
CA TRP A 158 21.38 6.09 -13.42
C TRP A 158 22.11 6.06 -14.76
N ALA A 159 23.27 5.40 -14.83
CA ALA A 159 24.00 5.20 -16.08
C ALA A 159 23.14 4.44 -17.11
N PHE A 160 22.48 3.37 -16.67
CA PHE A 160 21.53 2.64 -17.50
C PHE A 160 20.35 3.52 -17.98
N HIS A 161 19.81 4.37 -17.10
CA HIS A 161 18.76 5.31 -17.48
C HIS A 161 19.22 6.29 -18.57
N LEU A 162 20.41 6.89 -18.42
CA LEU A 162 20.97 7.81 -19.42
C LEU A 162 21.29 7.10 -20.74
N PHE A 163 21.76 5.84 -20.68
CA PHE A 163 22.01 5.04 -21.87
C PHE A 163 20.72 4.80 -22.67
N LYS A 164 19.61 4.48 -21.99
CA LYS A 164 18.29 4.33 -22.64
C LYS A 164 17.77 5.60 -23.30
N GLU A 165 18.29 6.75 -22.91
CA GLU A 165 17.94 8.06 -23.46
C GLU A 165 18.95 8.55 -24.49
N ASP A 166 19.87 7.67 -24.94
CA ASP A 166 20.95 7.96 -25.88
C ASP A 166 21.92 9.06 -25.40
N GLU A 167 22.02 9.28 -24.08
CA GLU A 167 22.88 10.30 -23.45
C GLU A 167 24.17 9.72 -22.85
N LEU A 168 24.35 8.40 -22.84
CA LEU A 168 25.55 7.71 -22.33
C LEU A 168 26.15 6.76 -23.39
N SER A 169 27.47 6.60 -23.44
CA SER A 169 28.11 5.67 -24.39
C SER A 169 27.89 4.19 -24.07
N GLU A 170 27.93 3.38 -25.12
CA GLU A 170 27.94 1.91 -25.04
C GLU A 170 29.10 1.38 -24.17
N ALA A 171 30.25 2.03 -24.22
CA ALA A 171 31.44 1.60 -23.47
C ALA A 171 31.22 1.67 -21.96
N THR A 172 30.58 2.74 -21.48
CA THR A 172 30.30 2.91 -20.05
C THR A 172 29.27 1.91 -19.57
N ILE A 173 28.17 1.70 -20.31
CA ILE A 173 27.15 0.73 -19.89
C ILE A 173 27.65 -0.72 -19.95
N ARG A 174 28.49 -1.06 -20.94
CA ARG A 174 29.15 -2.38 -20.99
C ARG A 174 30.04 -2.59 -19.77
N TRP A 175 30.84 -1.60 -19.38
CA TRP A 175 31.65 -1.70 -18.15
C TRP A 175 30.78 -1.91 -16.91
N VAL A 176 29.65 -1.21 -16.79
CA VAL A 176 28.71 -1.41 -15.68
C VAL A 176 28.21 -2.87 -15.64
N LEU A 177 27.72 -3.39 -16.76
CA LEU A 177 27.08 -4.72 -16.83
C LEU A 177 28.08 -5.88 -16.79
N GLU A 178 29.22 -5.75 -17.47
CA GLU A 178 30.21 -6.81 -17.64
C GLU A 178 31.27 -6.83 -16.53
N THR A 179 31.47 -5.72 -15.80
CA THR A 179 32.51 -5.60 -14.75
C THR A 179 31.94 -5.17 -13.41
N ALA A 180 31.26 -4.02 -13.34
CA ALA A 180 30.90 -3.44 -12.05
C ALA A 180 29.85 -4.27 -11.31
N ILE A 181 28.77 -4.69 -11.99
CA ILE A 181 27.70 -5.48 -11.38
C ILE A 181 28.20 -6.86 -10.91
N PRO A 182 28.92 -7.67 -11.73
CA PRO A 182 29.41 -8.96 -11.27
C PRO A 182 30.38 -8.87 -10.09
N GLU A 183 31.22 -7.82 -10.02
CA GLU A 183 32.20 -7.68 -8.94
C GLU A 183 31.61 -7.08 -7.65
N ASP A 184 30.67 -6.12 -7.75
CA ASP A 184 30.11 -5.42 -6.58
C ASP A 184 28.88 -6.11 -6.00
N PHE A 185 28.10 -6.81 -6.83
CA PHE A 185 26.86 -7.46 -6.43
C PHE A 185 26.83 -8.96 -6.68
N GLY A 186 27.86 -9.57 -7.28
CA GLY A 186 28.25 -11.00 -7.16
C GLY A 186 27.29 -12.11 -7.58
N SER A 187 25.98 -11.91 -7.48
CA SER A 187 24.92 -12.90 -7.54
C SER A 187 23.55 -12.23 -7.74
N VAL A 188 22.57 -13.02 -8.16
CA VAL A 188 21.18 -12.56 -8.24
C VAL A 188 20.64 -12.17 -6.85
N ARG A 189 21.06 -12.91 -5.81
CA ARG A 189 20.62 -12.71 -4.43
C ARG A 189 21.01 -11.34 -3.93
N GLU A 190 22.29 -11.01 -3.99
CA GLU A 190 22.84 -9.73 -3.53
C GLU A 190 22.26 -8.54 -4.33
N LEU A 191 22.07 -8.71 -5.65
CA LEU A 191 21.39 -7.72 -6.49
C LEU A 191 19.93 -7.48 -6.04
N SER A 192 19.20 -8.56 -5.76
CA SER A 192 17.81 -8.51 -5.31
C SER A 192 17.68 -7.95 -3.90
N GLU A 193 18.54 -8.37 -2.97
CA GLU A 193 18.64 -7.82 -1.61
C GLU A 193 18.84 -6.30 -1.65
N MET A 194 19.73 -5.81 -2.53
CA MET A 194 19.95 -4.38 -2.70
C MET A 194 18.68 -3.66 -3.19
N PHE A 195 18.05 -4.15 -4.26
CA PHE A 195 16.87 -3.52 -4.84
C PHE A 195 15.69 -3.45 -3.86
N PHE A 196 15.34 -4.58 -3.22
CA PHE A 196 14.21 -4.62 -2.28
C PHE A 196 14.49 -3.80 -1.01
N ARG A 197 15.74 -3.78 -0.53
CA ARG A 197 16.15 -2.89 0.57
C ARG A 197 15.97 -1.42 0.22
N MET A 198 16.46 -0.99 -0.95
CA MET A 198 16.32 0.41 -1.39
C MET A 198 14.85 0.81 -1.57
N ARG A 199 13.99 -0.13 -1.96
CA ARG A 199 12.54 0.09 -2.10
C ARG A 199 11.84 0.29 -0.75
N GLU A 200 12.24 -0.43 0.28
CA GLU A 200 11.65 -0.30 1.62
C GLU A 200 12.24 0.88 2.42
N ALA A 201 13.45 1.34 2.08
CA ALA A 201 14.17 2.40 2.77
C ALA A 201 13.44 3.76 2.72
N ARG A 202 12.65 4.06 3.77
CA ARG A 202 11.88 5.30 3.90
C ARG A 202 12.71 6.59 4.10
N GLY A 203 14.03 6.48 4.34
CA GLY A 203 14.88 7.61 4.78
C GLY A 203 15.95 8.10 3.80
N LEU A 204 16.52 7.24 2.97
CA LEU A 204 17.59 7.57 2.00
C LEU A 204 17.08 7.85 0.59
N ALA A 205 15.78 7.64 0.37
CA ALA A 205 15.08 8.02 -0.85
C ALA A 205 15.35 9.47 -1.28
N SER A 206 15.82 10.36 -0.41
CA SER A 206 16.04 11.78 -0.77
C SER A 206 17.04 12.00 -1.91
N SER A 207 18.19 11.33 -1.96
CA SER A 207 19.26 11.73 -2.90
C SER A 207 18.97 11.34 -4.35
N TRP A 208 18.59 10.10 -4.62
CA TRP A 208 18.27 9.66 -5.99
C TRP A 208 16.87 10.10 -6.44
N GLU A 209 15.91 10.31 -5.53
CA GLU A 209 14.65 10.98 -5.90
C GLU A 209 14.89 12.45 -6.26
N GLN A 210 15.88 13.12 -5.63
CA GLN A 210 16.32 14.45 -6.07
C GLN A 210 16.95 14.41 -7.46
N TRP A 211 17.70 13.36 -7.82
CA TRP A 211 18.24 13.23 -9.18
C TRP A 211 17.11 13.14 -10.21
N ASN A 212 16.12 12.29 -9.94
CA ASN A 212 14.92 12.11 -10.74
C ASN A 212 14.13 13.42 -10.89
N MET A 213 13.84 14.09 -9.77
CA MET A 213 13.10 15.35 -9.73
C MET A 213 13.84 16.48 -10.46
N ASN A 214 15.15 16.64 -10.23
CA ASN A 214 15.94 17.70 -10.87
C ASN A 214 15.96 17.54 -12.39
N ARG A 215 16.18 16.31 -12.89
CA ARG A 215 16.18 16.02 -14.33
C ARG A 215 14.83 16.32 -14.98
N GLU A 216 13.74 15.98 -14.29
CA GLU A 216 12.39 16.21 -14.78
C GLU A 216 11.99 17.70 -14.72
N LEU A 217 12.48 18.45 -13.74
CA LEU A 217 12.35 19.91 -13.70
C LEU A 217 13.12 20.60 -14.83
N ASP A 218 14.34 20.13 -15.12
CA ASP A 218 15.18 20.65 -16.20
C ASP A 218 14.54 20.40 -17.58
N ARG A 219 13.90 19.24 -17.77
CA ARG A 219 13.19 18.89 -19.02
C ARG A 219 11.85 19.59 -19.19
N ASN A 220 11.07 19.75 -18.12
CA ASN A 220 9.69 20.26 -18.17
C ASN A 220 9.55 21.74 -17.80
N PHE A 221 10.66 22.50 -17.75
CA PHE A 221 10.68 23.94 -17.43
C PHE A 221 9.89 24.32 -16.16
N GLY A 222 10.03 23.52 -15.10
CA GLY A 222 9.59 23.89 -13.75
C GLY A 222 8.25 23.33 -13.24
N VAL A 223 7.55 22.48 -14.00
CA VAL A 223 6.43 21.69 -13.46
C VAL A 223 6.61 20.22 -13.84
N ALA A 224 6.98 19.40 -12.87
CA ALA A 224 7.16 17.97 -13.04
C ALA A 224 6.50 17.19 -11.89
N THR A 225 5.91 16.05 -12.24
CA THR A 225 5.47 15.03 -11.28
C THR A 225 6.08 13.71 -11.72
N THR A 226 6.91 13.12 -10.86
CA THR A 226 7.63 11.88 -11.17
C THR A 226 7.15 10.78 -10.26
N GLY A 227 7.03 9.56 -10.79
CA GLY A 227 6.94 8.38 -9.94
C GLY A 227 8.25 8.19 -9.16
N PRO A 228 8.23 7.45 -8.03
CA PRO A 228 9.46 7.17 -7.29
C PRO A 228 10.47 6.42 -8.18
N ALA A 229 11.74 6.68 -7.98
CA ALA A 229 12.86 6.04 -8.67
C ALA A 229 12.76 4.51 -8.61
N THR A 230 12.36 3.97 -7.44
CA THR A 230 12.18 2.54 -7.15
C THR A 230 11.07 1.87 -7.96
N SER A 231 10.14 2.64 -8.54
CA SER A 231 9.10 2.16 -9.46
C SER A 231 9.35 2.57 -10.92
N THR A 232 10.48 3.20 -11.22
CA THR A 232 10.80 3.69 -12.57
C THR A 232 12.17 3.18 -13.03
N TRP A 233 13.21 4.02 -13.00
CA TRP A 233 14.51 3.69 -13.58
C TRP A 233 15.32 2.70 -12.72
N LEU A 234 15.19 2.70 -11.39
CA LEU A 234 15.83 1.67 -10.54
C LEU A 234 15.22 0.29 -10.80
N LEU A 235 13.91 0.21 -10.98
CA LEU A 235 13.22 -1.03 -11.34
C LEU A 235 13.66 -1.52 -12.72
N SER A 236 13.67 -0.62 -13.72
CA SER A 236 14.09 -0.97 -15.07
C SER A 236 15.53 -1.47 -15.11
N PHE A 237 16.44 -0.82 -14.36
CA PHE A 237 17.81 -1.29 -14.19
C PHE A 237 17.88 -2.66 -13.51
N TYR A 238 17.20 -2.83 -12.37
CA TYR A 238 17.18 -4.10 -11.64
C TYR A 238 16.77 -5.27 -12.54
N CYS A 239 15.64 -5.14 -13.25
CA CYS A 239 15.17 -6.17 -14.18
C CYS A 239 16.17 -6.42 -15.33
N SER A 240 16.81 -5.38 -15.86
CA SER A 240 17.79 -5.54 -16.94
C SER A 240 19.09 -6.19 -16.47
N ALA A 241 19.62 -5.75 -15.34
CA ALA A 241 20.79 -6.36 -14.72
C ALA A 241 20.52 -7.83 -14.35
N LEU A 242 19.31 -8.14 -13.88
CA LEU A 242 18.90 -9.50 -13.54
C LEU A 242 18.90 -10.40 -14.77
N VAL A 243 18.24 -9.99 -15.86
CA VAL A 243 18.27 -10.70 -17.15
C VAL A 243 19.71 -10.89 -17.64
N TRP A 244 20.53 -9.84 -17.57
CA TRP A 244 21.93 -9.88 -17.99
C TRP A 244 22.77 -10.90 -17.22
N ILE A 245 22.69 -10.92 -15.89
CA ILE A 245 23.42 -11.86 -15.04
C ILE A 245 22.96 -13.30 -15.33
N THR A 246 21.66 -13.54 -15.43
CA THR A 246 21.12 -14.88 -15.72
C THR A 246 21.52 -15.38 -17.11
N LEU A 247 21.55 -14.50 -18.11
CA LEU A 247 22.09 -14.84 -19.44
C LEU A 247 23.58 -15.17 -19.39
N SER A 248 24.35 -14.43 -18.58
CA SER A 248 25.80 -14.61 -18.47
C SER A 248 26.21 -15.90 -17.74
N THR A 249 25.35 -16.42 -16.86
CA THR A 249 25.61 -17.68 -16.13
C THR A 249 25.20 -18.94 -16.89
N ASP A 250 24.41 -18.82 -17.96
CA ASP A 250 23.82 -19.93 -18.75
C ASP A 250 23.08 -20.97 -17.88
N GLN A 251 22.56 -20.52 -16.73
CA GLN A 251 21.83 -21.31 -15.74
C GLN A 251 20.43 -20.75 -15.56
N ARG A 252 19.45 -21.63 -15.31
CA ARG A 252 18.09 -21.15 -14.99
C ARG A 252 18.10 -20.53 -13.61
N ILE A 253 17.35 -19.45 -13.41
CA ILE A 253 17.25 -18.84 -12.09
C ILE A 253 16.77 -19.82 -11.01
N SER A 254 15.87 -20.73 -11.35
CA SER A 254 15.37 -21.78 -10.44
C SER A 254 16.41 -22.86 -10.10
N GLU A 255 17.53 -22.91 -10.81
CA GLU A 255 18.69 -23.74 -10.47
C GLU A 255 19.67 -23.01 -9.56
N ILE A 256 19.55 -21.68 -9.45
CA ILE A 256 20.42 -20.79 -8.69
C ILE A 256 19.76 -20.37 -7.37
N GLU A 257 18.45 -20.15 -7.38
CA GLU A 257 17.67 -19.68 -6.23
C GLU A 257 16.31 -20.37 -6.10
N ASP A 258 16.01 -20.80 -4.88
CA ASP A 258 14.66 -21.22 -4.49
C ASP A 258 13.80 -19.97 -4.25
N PRO A 259 12.58 -19.88 -4.83
CA PRO A 259 11.64 -18.82 -4.49
C PRO A 259 11.38 -18.62 -2.99
N GLN A 260 11.53 -19.66 -2.16
CA GLN A 260 11.38 -19.57 -0.70
C GLN A 260 12.52 -18.82 0.00
N ASP A 261 13.70 -18.79 -0.61
CA ASP A 261 14.89 -18.11 -0.09
C ASP A 261 15.07 -16.71 -0.73
N SER A 262 14.07 -16.24 -1.47
CA SER A 262 14.12 -14.98 -2.18
C SER A 262 14.24 -13.78 -1.24
N PRO A 263 15.19 -12.87 -1.47
CA PRO A 263 15.32 -11.63 -0.70
C PRO A 263 14.06 -10.80 -0.63
N ALA A 264 13.19 -10.88 -1.65
CA ALA A 264 11.94 -10.12 -1.67
C ALA A 264 11.04 -10.42 -0.46
N LEU A 265 11.13 -11.63 0.10
CA LEU A 265 10.34 -12.07 1.26
C LEU A 265 10.82 -11.41 2.57
N ASP A 266 12.11 -11.07 2.69
CA ASP A 266 12.69 -10.46 3.89
C ASP A 266 12.25 -9.00 4.09
N TYR A 267 11.90 -8.31 3.00
CA TYR A 267 11.52 -6.89 2.98
C TYR A 267 10.01 -6.68 2.71
N ALA A 268 9.22 -7.76 2.71
CA ALA A 268 7.80 -7.73 2.42
C ALA A 268 6.98 -7.72 3.72
N ASP A 269 7.16 -6.70 4.56
CA ASP A 269 6.63 -6.75 5.92
C ASP A 269 5.10 -6.95 5.95
N ARG A 270 4.33 -6.49 4.93
CA ARG A 270 2.87 -6.78 4.76
C ARG A 270 2.28 -6.77 3.34
N THR A 271 2.99 -6.26 2.33
CA THR A 271 2.53 -6.31 0.93
C THR A 271 3.71 -6.51 0.00
N LEU A 272 3.82 -7.72 -0.56
CA LEU A 272 4.81 -8.00 -1.58
C LEU A 272 4.35 -7.42 -2.92
N GLN A 273 4.99 -6.35 -3.37
CA GLN A 273 4.65 -5.67 -4.62
C GLN A 273 5.56 -6.11 -5.77
N LEU A 274 5.46 -7.39 -6.16
CA LEU A 274 6.19 -7.94 -7.31
C LEU A 274 5.54 -7.64 -8.66
N ASP A 275 4.30 -7.13 -8.69
CA ASP A 275 3.55 -6.92 -9.92
C ASP A 275 4.34 -6.04 -10.92
N GLN A 276 4.99 -4.97 -10.44
CA GLN A 276 5.82 -4.11 -11.28
C GLN A 276 7.06 -4.82 -11.87
N VAL A 277 7.65 -5.77 -11.13
CA VAL A 277 8.78 -6.58 -11.61
C VAL A 277 8.28 -7.52 -12.71
N LEU A 278 7.16 -8.22 -12.47
CA LEU A 278 6.54 -9.12 -13.42
C LEU A 278 6.13 -8.38 -14.72
N GLU A 279 5.48 -7.23 -14.60
CA GLU A 279 5.10 -6.39 -15.74
C GLU A 279 6.32 -5.93 -16.55
N THR A 280 7.42 -5.56 -15.88
CA THR A 280 8.65 -5.14 -16.55
C THR A 280 9.33 -6.30 -17.28
N LEU A 281 9.36 -7.49 -16.67
CA LEU A 281 9.91 -8.70 -17.30
C LEU A 281 9.07 -9.16 -18.50
N GLU A 282 7.74 -9.03 -18.42
CA GLU A 282 6.84 -9.33 -19.55
C GLU A 282 7.12 -8.38 -20.73
N LEU A 283 7.29 -7.08 -20.45
CA LEU A 283 7.69 -6.11 -21.49
C LEU A 283 9.03 -6.48 -22.13
N TYR A 284 9.99 -6.97 -21.35
CA TYR A 284 11.33 -7.33 -21.84
C TYR A 284 11.35 -8.58 -22.73
N LYS A 285 10.28 -9.39 -22.75
CA LYS A 285 10.11 -10.46 -23.74
C LYS A 285 9.96 -9.90 -25.16
N GLU A 286 9.32 -8.74 -25.29
CA GLU A 286 9.08 -8.09 -26.59
C GLU A 286 10.14 -7.05 -26.94
N THR A 287 10.60 -6.27 -25.95
CA THR A 287 11.55 -5.17 -26.18
C THR A 287 12.50 -5.05 -25.01
N TYR A 288 13.65 -5.70 -25.13
CA TYR A 288 14.69 -5.65 -24.12
C TYR A 288 15.60 -4.43 -24.31
N PRO A 289 15.81 -3.57 -23.28
CA PRO A 289 16.55 -2.32 -23.43
C PRO A 289 18.02 -2.47 -23.86
N LEU A 290 18.61 -3.66 -23.69
CA LEU A 290 20.02 -3.94 -24.01
C LEU A 290 20.16 -4.97 -25.15
N GLU A 291 19.10 -5.18 -25.95
CA GLU A 291 19.10 -6.10 -27.10
C GLU A 291 20.28 -5.82 -28.05
N SER A 292 20.58 -4.53 -28.28
CA SER A 292 21.72 -4.10 -29.10
C SER A 292 23.09 -4.57 -28.63
N LEU A 293 23.23 -4.94 -27.35
CA LEU A 293 24.48 -5.44 -26.76
C LEU A 293 24.60 -6.96 -26.84
N LEU A 294 23.49 -7.65 -27.13
CA LEU A 294 23.37 -9.10 -27.13
C LEU A 294 23.52 -9.67 -28.55
N ILE A 295 23.77 -10.98 -28.61
CA ILE A 295 24.01 -11.72 -29.86
C ILE A 295 22.79 -12.57 -30.25
N ASP A 296 21.91 -12.91 -29.31
CA ASP A 296 20.77 -13.84 -29.51
C ASP A 296 19.52 -13.40 -28.72
N ASP A 297 18.50 -12.94 -29.45
CA ASP A 297 17.24 -12.45 -28.88
C ASP A 297 16.40 -13.59 -28.27
N ALA A 298 16.50 -14.82 -28.82
CA ALA A 298 15.74 -15.97 -28.32
C ALA A 298 16.19 -16.41 -26.92
N ALA A 299 17.43 -16.08 -26.54
CA ALA A 299 17.93 -16.32 -25.18
C ALA A 299 17.29 -15.37 -24.16
N VAL A 300 16.98 -14.13 -24.56
CA VAL A 300 16.38 -13.11 -23.69
C VAL A 300 14.95 -13.47 -23.33
N GLU A 301 14.12 -13.81 -24.32
CA GLU A 301 12.72 -14.20 -24.11
C GLU A 301 12.64 -15.36 -23.11
N ARG A 302 13.41 -16.43 -23.35
CA ARG A 302 13.47 -17.60 -22.47
C ARG A 302 13.95 -17.26 -21.06
N THR A 303 14.89 -16.33 -20.93
CA THR A 303 15.38 -15.87 -19.62
C THR A 303 14.31 -15.11 -18.86
N CYS A 304 13.59 -14.20 -19.55
CA CYS A 304 12.48 -13.46 -18.97
C CYS A 304 11.35 -14.40 -18.54
N GLU A 305 11.02 -15.44 -19.32
CA GLU A 305 10.07 -16.48 -18.92
C GLU A 305 10.50 -17.19 -17.63
N ASN A 306 11.75 -17.64 -17.54
CA ASN A 306 12.25 -18.31 -16.33
C ASN A 306 12.23 -17.38 -15.09
N LEU A 307 12.56 -16.09 -15.27
CA LEU A 307 12.50 -15.09 -14.20
C LEU A 307 11.06 -14.79 -13.78
N THR A 308 10.13 -14.74 -14.74
CA THR A 308 8.69 -14.57 -14.47
C THR A 308 8.19 -15.73 -13.62
N GLU A 309 8.48 -16.98 -14.02
CA GLU A 309 8.11 -18.19 -13.26
C GLU A 309 8.69 -18.16 -11.83
N TYR A 310 9.93 -17.72 -11.66
CA TYR A 310 10.54 -17.54 -10.34
C TYR A 310 9.78 -16.53 -9.48
N PHE A 311 9.52 -15.31 -9.97
CA PHE A 311 8.81 -14.29 -9.18
C PHE A 311 7.34 -14.62 -8.94
N GLU A 312 6.68 -15.34 -9.85
CA GLU A 312 5.36 -15.93 -9.59
C GLU A 312 5.42 -16.95 -8.44
N GLY A 313 6.47 -17.79 -8.42
CA GLY A 313 6.78 -18.67 -7.31
C GLY A 313 7.00 -17.92 -5.99
N VAL A 314 7.75 -16.82 -6.00
CA VAL A 314 7.98 -15.97 -4.82
C VAL A 314 6.64 -15.38 -4.34
N GLN A 315 5.81 -14.88 -5.26
CA GLN A 315 4.50 -14.34 -4.93
C GLN A 315 3.57 -15.42 -4.35
N ALA A 316 3.62 -16.65 -4.86
CA ALA A 316 2.87 -17.77 -4.33
C ALA A 316 3.35 -18.16 -2.93
N THR A 317 4.67 -18.23 -2.70
CA THR A 317 5.25 -18.46 -1.37
C THR A 317 4.83 -17.38 -0.39
N PHE A 318 4.90 -16.10 -0.78
CA PHE A 318 4.46 -15.01 0.08
C PHE A 318 2.98 -15.12 0.44
N LYS A 319 2.10 -15.37 -0.54
CA LYS A 319 0.66 -15.59 -0.28
C LYS A 319 0.43 -16.78 0.64
N GLN A 320 1.23 -17.84 0.53
CA GLN A 320 1.16 -18.99 1.43
C GLN A 320 1.62 -18.61 2.85
N GLN A 321 2.77 -17.98 3.01
CA GLN A 321 3.30 -17.52 4.31
C GLN A 321 2.32 -16.54 4.99
N GLU A 322 1.74 -15.62 4.23
CA GLU A 322 0.74 -14.66 4.71
C GLU A 322 -0.54 -15.36 5.18
N ARG A 323 -1.01 -16.38 4.43
CA ARG A 323 -2.14 -17.21 4.84
C ARG A 323 -1.84 -17.99 6.11
N GLU A 324 -0.69 -18.65 6.17
CA GLU A 324 -0.26 -19.41 7.35
C GLU A 324 -0.11 -18.52 8.59
N TRP A 325 0.47 -17.32 8.42
CA TRP A 325 0.55 -16.31 9.46
C TRP A 325 -0.85 -15.87 9.92
N THR A 326 -1.75 -15.56 8.98
CA THR A 326 -3.15 -15.15 9.27
C THR A 326 -3.89 -16.22 10.08
N ARG A 327 -3.71 -17.50 9.72
CA ARG A 327 -4.29 -18.64 10.44
C ARG A 327 -3.75 -18.78 11.87
N ALA A 328 -2.46 -18.47 12.06
CA ALA A 328 -1.82 -18.54 13.37
C ALA A 328 -2.19 -17.38 14.32
N GLN A 329 -2.65 -16.24 13.78
CA GLN A 329 -3.02 -15.09 14.62
C GLN A 329 -4.40 -15.26 15.27
N PRO A 330 -4.57 -14.86 16.55
CA PRO A 330 -5.89 -14.77 17.16
C PRO A 330 -6.71 -13.64 16.53
N ILE A 331 -8.04 -13.80 16.49
CA ILE A 331 -8.96 -12.75 16.06
C ILE A 331 -8.89 -11.59 17.06
N ASP A 332 -8.69 -10.38 16.55
CA ASP A 332 -8.64 -9.16 17.33
C ASP A 332 -10.07 -8.70 17.69
N ASN A 333 -10.41 -8.77 18.98
CA ASN A 333 -11.71 -8.34 19.49
C ASN A 333 -12.01 -6.87 19.18
N SER A 334 -11.00 -5.99 19.12
CA SER A 334 -11.24 -4.58 18.80
C SER A 334 -11.74 -4.37 17.37
N LEU A 335 -11.33 -5.23 16.43
CA LEU A 335 -11.82 -5.21 15.05
C LEU A 335 -13.23 -5.78 14.94
N VAL A 336 -13.58 -6.75 15.79
CA VAL A 336 -14.93 -7.30 15.92
C VAL A 336 -15.89 -6.26 16.51
N GLU A 337 -15.52 -5.61 17.61
CA GLU A 337 -16.27 -4.51 18.23
C GLU A 337 -16.52 -3.39 17.20
N HIS A 338 -15.49 -3.01 16.43
CA HIS A 338 -15.65 -2.01 15.39
C HIS A 338 -16.59 -2.45 14.25
N PHE A 339 -16.60 -3.74 13.90
CA PHE A 339 -17.56 -4.30 12.95
C PHE A 339 -18.99 -4.22 13.49
N GLU A 340 -19.20 -4.54 14.77
CA GLU A 340 -20.49 -4.46 15.46
C GLU A 340 -21.02 -3.03 15.55
N GLU A 341 -20.19 -2.08 16.00
CA GLU A 341 -20.50 -0.66 16.02
C GLU A 341 -20.95 -0.17 14.64
N ARG A 342 -20.26 -0.61 13.59
CA ARG A 342 -20.56 -0.24 12.21
C ARG A 342 -21.83 -0.88 11.68
N ALA A 343 -22.11 -2.14 12.02
CA ALA A 343 -23.34 -2.83 11.66
C ALA A 343 -24.55 -2.13 12.30
N ASN A 344 -24.48 -1.85 13.59
CA ASN A 344 -25.49 -1.12 14.33
C ASN A 344 -25.67 0.32 13.81
N SER A 345 -24.58 1.05 13.57
CA SER A 345 -24.64 2.39 12.95
C SER A 345 -25.33 2.36 11.59
N ARG A 346 -25.04 1.37 10.73
CA ARG A 346 -25.68 1.22 9.42
C ARG A 346 -27.16 0.91 9.51
N LEU A 347 -27.57 0.10 10.49
CA LEU A 347 -28.98 -0.20 10.74
C LEU A 347 -29.71 1.04 11.28
N ASN A 348 -29.11 1.77 12.21
CA ASN A 348 -29.62 3.04 12.75
C ASN A 348 -29.81 4.09 11.63
N ASP A 349 -28.84 4.18 10.71
CA ASP A 349 -28.89 5.10 9.57
C ASP A 349 -29.76 4.61 8.40
N SER A 350 -30.30 3.38 8.46
CA SER A 350 -31.13 2.85 7.38
C SER A 350 -32.43 3.66 7.26
N THR A 351 -32.81 4.01 6.03
CA THR A 351 -34.01 4.84 5.78
C THR A 351 -35.26 4.24 6.42
N PHE A 352 -35.40 2.91 6.34
CA PHE A 352 -36.55 2.18 6.86
C PHE A 352 -36.66 2.30 8.39
N ARG A 353 -35.61 1.95 9.15
CA ARG A 353 -35.63 2.03 10.62
C ARG A 353 -35.69 3.47 11.12
N ALA A 354 -34.94 4.38 10.49
CA ALA A 354 -34.98 5.80 10.82
C ALA A 354 -36.39 6.38 10.65
N ALA A 355 -37.15 5.93 9.64
CA ALA A 355 -38.53 6.34 9.45
C ALA A 355 -39.44 5.88 10.59
N LEU A 356 -39.38 4.59 10.97
CA LEU A 356 -40.16 4.05 12.09
C LEU A 356 -39.82 4.72 13.42
N THR A 357 -38.54 5.04 13.63
CA THR A 357 -38.06 5.78 14.80
C THR A 357 -38.61 7.21 14.83
N ASN A 358 -38.59 7.92 13.69
CA ASN A 358 -39.12 9.29 13.60
C ASN A 358 -40.63 9.37 13.82
N LEU A 359 -41.36 8.33 13.41
CA LEU A 359 -42.79 8.18 13.70
C LEU A 359 -43.06 7.71 15.15
N LYS A 360 -42.01 7.57 15.97
CA LYS A 360 -42.06 7.09 17.37
C LYS A 360 -42.76 5.75 17.52
N LYS A 361 -42.60 4.85 16.54
CA LYS A 361 -43.17 3.51 16.58
C LYS A 361 -42.28 2.52 17.36
N ILE A 362 -40.97 2.75 17.38
CA ILE A 362 -40.00 1.93 18.12
C ILE A 362 -39.84 2.49 19.53
N THR A 363 -40.03 1.64 20.55
CA THR A 363 -39.86 1.97 21.96
C THR A 363 -38.71 1.15 22.57
N GLU A 364 -37.88 1.77 23.39
CA GLU A 364 -36.80 1.10 24.12
C GLU A 364 -37.34 0.53 25.44
N VAL A 365 -37.02 -0.74 25.72
CA VAL A 365 -37.36 -1.42 26.98
C VAL A 365 -36.13 -2.09 27.56
N ASP A 366 -36.02 -2.14 28.90
CA ASP A 366 -34.85 -2.69 29.58
C ASP A 366 -34.70 -4.21 29.34
N ASP A 367 -35.82 -4.94 29.31
CA ASP A 367 -35.89 -6.37 29.01
C ASP A 367 -37.12 -6.62 28.13
N LEU A 368 -36.95 -7.42 27.06
CA LEU A 368 -38.04 -7.85 26.21
C LEU A 368 -38.83 -8.98 26.89
N ASP A 369 -40.14 -9.02 26.67
CA ASP A 369 -40.98 -10.13 27.16
C ASP A 369 -40.70 -11.41 26.36
N ASP A 370 -40.05 -12.38 27.00
CA ASP A 370 -39.65 -13.66 26.41
C ASP A 370 -40.82 -14.40 25.70
N GLU A 371 -42.07 -14.25 26.16
CA GLU A 371 -43.22 -14.94 25.56
C GLU A 371 -43.64 -14.36 24.20
N ASN A 372 -43.30 -13.10 23.92
CA ASN A 372 -43.73 -12.36 22.73
C ASN A 372 -42.59 -11.86 21.85
N THR A 373 -41.34 -12.19 22.21
CA THR A 373 -40.14 -11.79 21.47
C THR A 373 -40.03 -12.60 20.19
N ALA A 374 -39.96 -11.90 19.07
CA ALA A 374 -39.62 -12.47 17.78
C ALA A 374 -38.16 -12.13 17.46
N SER A 375 -37.44 -13.09 16.88
CA SER A 375 -36.04 -12.90 16.52
C SER A 375 -35.74 -13.37 15.10
N PHE A 376 -34.63 -12.88 14.56
CA PHE A 376 -33.99 -13.54 13.43
C PHE A 376 -32.50 -13.73 13.68
N ASP A 377 -32.03 -14.92 13.34
CA ASP A 377 -30.62 -15.24 13.29
C ASP A 377 -30.14 -15.29 11.83
N MET A 378 -28.96 -14.76 11.59
CA MET A 378 -28.26 -14.94 10.32
C MET A 378 -26.77 -15.18 10.54
N SER A 379 -26.19 -16.08 9.74
CA SER A 379 -24.76 -16.33 9.72
C SER A 379 -24.12 -15.78 8.45
N LEU A 380 -23.07 -14.98 8.60
CA LEU A 380 -22.25 -14.45 7.51
C LEU A 380 -20.80 -14.93 7.64
N TRP A 381 -20.14 -15.08 6.51
CA TRP A 381 -18.76 -15.56 6.44
C TRP A 381 -17.84 -14.46 5.91
N TYR A 382 -16.75 -14.23 6.62
CA TYR A 382 -15.78 -13.21 6.29
C TYR A 382 -14.34 -13.77 6.30
N PRO A 383 -13.46 -13.28 5.43
CA PRO A 383 -12.04 -13.65 5.48
C PRO A 383 -11.42 -13.26 6.82
N ARG A 384 -10.72 -14.20 7.46
CA ARG A 384 -10.05 -14.00 8.76
C ARG A 384 -9.08 -12.83 8.77
N ARG A 385 -8.41 -12.58 7.63
CA ARG A 385 -7.48 -11.46 7.44
C ARG A 385 -8.04 -10.12 7.89
N LEU A 386 -9.35 -9.88 7.68
CA LEU A 386 -10.02 -8.64 8.06
C LEU A 386 -10.04 -8.37 9.57
N PHE A 387 -9.84 -9.40 10.39
CA PHE A 387 -9.94 -9.34 11.84
C PHE A 387 -8.64 -9.69 12.56
N VAL A 388 -7.52 -9.81 11.82
CA VAL A 388 -6.18 -9.98 12.40
C VAL A 388 -5.21 -8.88 11.96
N GLU A 389 -5.50 -8.19 10.85
CA GLU A 389 -4.64 -7.13 10.31
C GLU A 389 -5.22 -5.73 10.57
N THR A 390 -4.45 -4.89 11.27
CA THR A 390 -4.80 -3.48 11.52
C THR A 390 -4.57 -2.63 10.26
N GLY A 391 -5.63 -2.02 9.72
CA GLY A 391 -5.54 -1.10 8.57
C GLY A 391 -6.51 -1.37 7.41
N ILE A 392 -7.22 -2.51 7.40
CA ILE A 392 -8.20 -2.88 6.34
C ILE A 392 -9.61 -2.29 6.62
N SER A 393 -9.70 -1.18 7.36
CA SER A 393 -10.97 -0.61 7.88
C SER A 393 -11.94 -0.13 6.78
N THR A 394 -11.48 0.01 5.54
CA THR A 394 -12.27 0.48 4.40
C THR A 394 -13.21 -0.57 3.79
N THR A 395 -12.99 -1.87 4.04
CA THR A 395 -13.65 -2.96 3.30
C THR A 395 -15.05 -3.33 3.81
N PHE A 396 -15.45 -2.85 5.00
CA PHE A 396 -16.74 -3.20 5.62
C PHE A 396 -17.99 -2.50 5.02
N THR A 397 -17.84 -1.67 3.98
CA THR A 397 -18.99 -0.89 3.45
C THR A 397 -20.00 -1.74 2.67
N ASN A 398 -19.57 -2.75 1.94
CA ASN A 398 -20.44 -3.54 1.05
C ASN A 398 -20.97 -4.83 1.69
N SER A 399 -20.44 -5.24 2.83
CA SER A 399 -20.75 -6.53 3.46
C SER A 399 -22.04 -6.57 4.27
N LEU A 400 -22.60 -5.41 4.66
CA LEU A 400 -23.74 -5.33 5.58
C LEU A 400 -25.12 -5.28 4.91
N SER A 401 -25.18 -5.23 3.57
CA SER A 401 -26.45 -5.18 2.82
C SER A 401 -27.39 -6.37 3.11
N PRO A 402 -26.89 -7.62 3.25
CA PRO A 402 -27.75 -8.75 3.61
C PRO A 402 -28.43 -8.58 4.96
N VAL A 403 -27.73 -7.98 5.94
CA VAL A 403 -28.27 -7.73 7.30
C VAL A 403 -29.44 -6.77 7.24
N LEU A 404 -29.28 -5.65 6.54
CA LEU A 404 -30.35 -4.67 6.37
C LEU A 404 -31.56 -5.24 5.62
N THR A 405 -31.31 -6.08 4.62
CA THR A 405 -32.38 -6.76 3.88
C THR A 405 -33.16 -7.70 4.79
N ARG A 406 -32.45 -8.52 5.56
CA ARG A 406 -33.06 -9.47 6.50
C ARG A 406 -33.88 -8.77 7.58
N TYR A 407 -33.36 -7.66 8.13
CA TYR A 407 -34.09 -6.83 9.08
C TYR A 407 -35.40 -6.29 8.49
N ARG A 408 -35.39 -5.74 7.27
CA ARG A 408 -36.61 -5.24 6.62
C ARG A 408 -37.63 -6.35 6.41
N GLU A 409 -37.20 -7.49 5.88
CA GLU A 409 -38.06 -8.66 5.69
C GLU A 409 -38.68 -9.11 7.01
N PHE A 410 -37.88 -9.19 8.07
CA PHE A 410 -38.34 -9.57 9.40
C PHE A 410 -39.44 -8.63 9.89
N VAL A 411 -39.20 -7.31 9.90
CA VAL A 411 -40.18 -6.32 10.37
C VAL A 411 -41.46 -6.35 9.51
N ILE A 412 -41.33 -6.43 8.19
CA ILE A 412 -42.48 -6.50 7.27
C ILE A 412 -43.30 -7.78 7.51
N ASN A 413 -42.65 -8.92 7.81
CA ASN A 413 -43.34 -10.18 8.06
C ASN A 413 -44.06 -10.21 9.41
N GLN A 414 -43.56 -9.50 10.42
CA GLN A 414 -44.23 -9.41 11.73
C GLN A 414 -45.40 -8.41 11.72
N LEU A 415 -45.33 -7.39 10.88
CA LEU A 415 -46.41 -6.42 10.70
C LEU A 415 -47.48 -6.93 9.72
N ASN A 416 -48.72 -6.47 9.91
CA ASN A 416 -49.86 -6.94 9.12
C ASN A 416 -50.01 -6.14 7.82
N PHE A 417 -49.20 -6.49 6.81
CA PHE A 417 -49.28 -5.88 5.48
C PHE A 417 -50.14 -6.70 4.51
N LYS A 418 -51.01 -6.01 3.76
CA LYS A 418 -51.67 -6.61 2.61
C LYS A 418 -50.77 -6.50 1.38
N THR A 419 -50.35 -7.64 0.83
CA THR A 419 -49.56 -7.66 -0.41
C THR A 419 -50.46 -7.47 -1.63
N GLN A 420 -50.10 -6.53 -2.50
CA GLN A 420 -50.79 -6.27 -3.75
C GLN A 420 -49.79 -6.19 -4.90
N ARG A 421 -50.08 -6.93 -5.98
CA ARG A 421 -49.23 -6.98 -7.17
C ARG A 421 -49.64 -5.89 -8.17
N VAL A 422 -48.66 -5.15 -8.67
CA VAL A 422 -48.82 -4.06 -9.62
C VAL A 422 -48.19 -4.47 -10.95
N SER A 423 -48.94 -4.33 -12.04
CA SER A 423 -48.51 -4.81 -13.37
C SER A 423 -47.30 -4.07 -13.98
N SER A 424 -47.00 -2.85 -13.51
CA SER A 424 -45.85 -2.05 -13.95
C SER A 424 -45.61 -0.85 -13.05
N HIS A 425 -44.39 -0.31 -13.05
CA HIS A 425 -44.05 0.94 -12.36
C HIS A 425 -45.01 2.10 -12.69
N ASN A 426 -45.43 2.24 -13.94
CA ASN A 426 -46.32 3.32 -14.39
C ASN A 426 -47.74 3.29 -13.79
N ARG A 427 -48.17 2.14 -13.24
CA ARG A 427 -49.46 2.02 -12.54
C ARG A 427 -49.38 2.44 -11.07
N LEU A 428 -48.18 2.59 -10.52
CA LEU A 428 -47.96 2.93 -9.12
C LEU A 428 -48.72 4.20 -8.66
N PRO A 429 -48.73 5.33 -9.41
CA PRO A 429 -49.48 6.51 -8.97
C PRO A 429 -50.98 6.28 -8.86
N GLN A 430 -51.56 5.50 -9.79
CA GLN A 430 -52.99 5.18 -9.77
C GLN A 430 -53.34 4.30 -8.55
N GLU A 431 -52.52 3.29 -8.26
CA GLU A 431 -52.72 2.43 -7.08
C GLU A 431 -52.57 3.23 -5.78
N LEU A 432 -51.57 4.13 -5.70
CA LEU A 432 -51.41 5.00 -4.52
C LEU A 432 -52.56 5.98 -4.36
N ASP A 433 -53.10 6.53 -5.45
CA ASP A 433 -54.29 7.39 -5.40
C ASP A 433 -55.51 6.66 -4.81
N ASP A 434 -55.71 5.40 -5.24
CA ASP A 434 -56.78 4.55 -4.70
C ASP A 434 -56.53 4.21 -3.22
N ILE A 435 -55.29 3.99 -2.81
CA ILE A 435 -54.95 3.68 -1.40
C ILE A 435 -55.15 4.90 -0.51
N ILE A 436 -54.59 6.06 -0.88
CA ILE A 436 -54.69 7.33 -0.13
C ILE A 436 -56.14 7.83 -0.09
N GLY A 437 -56.91 7.61 -1.16
CA GLY A 437 -58.33 7.98 -1.19
C GLY A 437 -59.20 7.17 -0.24
N ASN A 438 -58.76 5.96 0.15
CA ASN A 438 -59.54 5.03 0.98
C ASN A 438 -59.00 4.86 2.41
N HIS A 439 -57.75 5.24 2.68
CA HIS A 439 -57.08 5.04 3.97
C HIS A 439 -56.27 6.27 4.37
N THR A 440 -56.12 6.49 5.68
CA THR A 440 -55.21 7.51 6.20
C THR A 440 -53.77 6.99 6.16
N VAL A 441 -52.95 7.55 5.28
CA VAL A 441 -51.56 7.10 5.04
C VAL A 441 -50.58 8.02 5.77
N GLU A 442 -49.72 7.42 6.59
CA GLU A 442 -48.70 8.12 7.38
C GLU A 442 -47.39 8.27 6.58
N LEU A 443 -47.00 7.25 5.82
CA LEU A 443 -45.71 7.22 5.12
C LEU A 443 -45.72 6.31 3.88
N ILE A 444 -44.98 6.72 2.83
CA ILE A 444 -44.68 5.90 1.64
C ILE A 444 -43.16 5.67 1.56
N ILE A 445 -42.74 4.42 1.36
CA ILE A 445 -41.32 4.04 1.18
C ILE A 445 -41.15 3.31 -0.14
N THR A 446 -40.27 3.79 -1.02
CA THR A 446 -39.99 3.14 -2.32
C THR A 446 -38.68 2.37 -2.30
N GLY A 447 -38.66 1.13 -2.80
CA GLY A 447 -37.48 0.24 -2.76
C GLY A 447 -36.47 0.41 -3.90
N GLY A 448 -36.70 1.34 -4.85
CA GLY A 448 -35.84 1.51 -6.01
C GLY A 448 -35.92 2.87 -6.68
N SER A 449 -34.99 3.13 -7.60
CA SER A 449 -34.91 4.39 -8.35
C SER A 449 -36.06 4.58 -9.34
N GLU A 450 -36.56 3.50 -9.94
CA GLU A 450 -37.68 3.52 -10.90
C GLU A 450 -39.03 3.91 -10.27
N PRO A 451 -39.50 3.29 -9.17
CA PRO A 451 -40.72 3.74 -8.49
C PRO A 451 -40.59 5.18 -7.98
N ALA A 452 -39.45 5.53 -7.37
CA ALA A 452 -39.18 6.91 -6.91
C ALA A 452 -39.25 7.94 -8.06
N SER A 453 -38.68 7.60 -9.22
CA SER A 453 -38.71 8.47 -10.41
C SER A 453 -40.12 8.60 -10.98
N THR A 454 -40.89 7.51 -10.96
CA THR A 454 -42.28 7.51 -11.43
C THR A 454 -43.15 8.42 -10.57
N LEU A 455 -43.03 8.33 -9.25
CA LEU A 455 -43.73 9.24 -8.33
C LEU A 455 -43.26 10.68 -8.53
N ARG A 456 -41.94 10.92 -8.59
CA ARG A 456 -41.39 12.27 -8.76
C ARG A 456 -41.91 13.01 -10.01
N ASN A 457 -42.17 12.28 -11.10
CA ASN A 457 -42.64 12.86 -12.35
C ASN A 457 -44.17 13.01 -12.42
N HIS A 458 -44.90 12.58 -11.39
CA HIS A 458 -46.36 12.68 -11.33
C HIS A 458 -46.82 14.07 -10.88
N GLU A 459 -47.98 14.52 -11.38
CA GLU A 459 -48.52 15.86 -11.13
C GLU A 459 -48.94 16.11 -9.67
N LYS A 460 -49.27 15.05 -8.93
CA LYS A 460 -49.60 15.12 -7.49
C LYS A 460 -48.40 15.13 -6.56
N SER A 461 -47.19 15.08 -7.13
CA SER A 461 -45.97 15.07 -6.35
C SER A 461 -45.45 16.47 -6.13
N ASN A 462 -45.23 16.80 -4.87
CA ASN A 462 -44.64 18.07 -4.47
C ASN A 462 -43.25 17.82 -3.87
N ARG A 463 -42.36 18.78 -4.15
CA ARG A 463 -41.09 18.89 -3.43
C ARG A 463 -41.16 20.11 -2.54
N THR A 464 -40.95 19.91 -1.24
CA THR A 464 -40.91 21.00 -0.25
C THR A 464 -39.80 22.02 -0.54
N SER A 465 -38.73 21.66 -1.29
CA SER A 465 -37.75 22.64 -1.79
C SER A 465 -36.88 22.12 -2.95
N ASN A 466 -36.73 22.88 -4.04
CA ASN A 466 -35.75 22.56 -5.10
C ASN A 466 -34.31 23.05 -4.82
N ARG A 467 -34.08 23.75 -3.70
CA ARG A 467 -32.78 24.39 -3.37
C ARG A 467 -32.02 23.74 -2.21
N ARG A 468 -32.65 22.81 -1.47
CA ARG A 468 -32.02 22.13 -0.32
C ARG A 468 -31.74 20.68 -0.70
N LEU A 469 -30.50 20.24 -0.48
CA LEU A 469 -30.08 18.83 -0.65
C LEU A 469 -30.89 17.82 0.19
N ARG A 470 -31.62 18.28 1.21
CA ARG A 470 -32.48 17.47 2.09
C ARG A 470 -33.99 17.73 1.90
N SER A 471 -34.42 18.13 0.70
CA SER A 471 -35.86 18.18 0.40
C SER A 471 -36.42 16.76 0.26
N TYR A 472 -37.47 16.43 1.01
CA TYR A 472 -38.17 15.16 0.84
C TYR A 472 -39.27 15.30 -0.22
N LEU A 473 -39.60 14.19 -0.87
CA LEU A 473 -40.68 14.09 -1.86
C LEU A 473 -41.99 13.86 -1.09
N GLU A 474 -43.06 14.52 -1.49
CA GLU A 474 -44.41 14.26 -0.99
C GLU A 474 -45.29 13.84 -2.18
N TYR A 475 -46.16 12.86 -1.99
CA TYR A 475 -47.15 12.42 -2.96
C TYR A 475 -48.54 12.54 -2.32
N GLY A 476 -49.40 13.43 -2.83
CA GLY A 476 -50.74 13.63 -2.28
C GLY A 476 -50.73 14.00 -0.79
N ASP A 477 -49.83 14.91 -0.39
CA ASP A 477 -49.58 15.36 0.99
C ASP A 477 -49.01 14.29 1.96
N THR A 478 -48.64 13.11 1.45
CA THR A 478 -47.96 12.05 2.22
C THR A 478 -46.45 12.06 1.95
N PRO A 479 -45.58 11.97 2.97
CA PRO A 479 -44.13 11.91 2.79
C PRO A 479 -43.69 10.62 2.09
N VAL A 480 -42.73 10.76 1.16
CA VAL A 480 -42.11 9.66 0.41
C VAL A 480 -40.63 9.57 0.74
N LEU A 481 -40.21 8.39 1.22
CA LEU A 481 -38.81 8.04 1.50
C LEU A 481 -38.28 7.01 0.50
N ASN A 482 -36.98 7.09 0.24
CA ASN A 482 -36.31 6.15 -0.66
C ASN A 482 -35.41 5.20 0.13
N ASP A 483 -35.70 3.91 0.05
CA ASP A 483 -34.91 2.85 0.64
C ASP A 483 -34.21 2.06 -0.48
N PHE A 484 -33.12 2.63 -0.99
CA PHE A 484 -32.37 2.03 -2.09
C PHE A 484 -31.72 0.72 -1.62
N GLY A 485 -32.19 -0.40 -2.15
CA GLY A 485 -31.73 -1.74 -1.77
C GLY A 485 -32.78 -2.59 -1.05
N ALA A 486 -34.06 -2.25 -1.18
CA ALA A 486 -35.16 -3.11 -0.76
C ALA A 486 -35.79 -3.83 -1.96
N ASP A 487 -36.22 -5.07 -1.76
CA ASP A 487 -36.76 -5.92 -2.84
C ASP A 487 -38.24 -5.66 -3.17
N TYR A 488 -38.90 -4.77 -2.42
CA TYR A 488 -40.29 -4.36 -2.67
C TYR A 488 -40.38 -3.14 -3.59
N LEU A 489 -41.50 -3.02 -4.33
CA LEU A 489 -41.73 -1.86 -5.19
C LEU A 489 -41.99 -0.62 -4.34
N THR A 490 -42.98 -0.70 -3.45
CA THR A 490 -43.37 0.40 -2.55
C THR A 490 -44.08 -0.16 -1.32
N LEU A 491 -43.73 0.33 -0.14
CA LEU A 491 -44.42 0.07 1.11
C LEU A 491 -45.24 1.31 1.48
N VAL A 492 -46.51 1.10 1.81
CA VAL A 492 -47.42 2.14 2.28
C VAL A 492 -47.81 1.84 3.72
N LEU A 493 -47.47 2.74 4.64
CA LEU A 493 -47.76 2.60 6.07
C LEU A 493 -48.96 3.48 6.44
N TYR A 494 -49.94 2.89 7.13
CA TYR A 494 -51.12 3.61 7.62
C TYR A 494 -50.87 4.28 8.96
N GLU A 495 -51.69 5.30 9.27
CA GLU A 495 -51.71 5.94 10.58
C GLU A 495 -52.41 5.04 11.61
N VAL A 496 -51.71 3.99 12.04
CA VAL A 496 -52.20 2.99 13.01
C VAL A 496 -51.19 2.77 14.13
N GLU A 497 -51.69 2.47 15.33
CA GLU A 497 -50.85 2.07 16.47
C GLU A 497 -50.55 0.57 16.39
N PHE A 498 -49.28 0.21 16.61
CA PHE A 498 -48.79 -1.15 16.74
C PHE A 498 -47.64 -1.15 17.75
N ALA A 499 -47.41 -2.27 18.43
CA ALA A 499 -46.32 -2.40 19.37
C ALA A 499 -45.04 -2.78 18.61
N TYR A 500 -43.96 -2.04 18.86
CA TYR A 500 -42.62 -2.38 18.41
C TYR A 500 -41.63 -1.96 19.52
N GLU A 501 -41.14 -2.96 20.25
CA GLU A 501 -40.19 -2.79 21.35
C GLU A 501 -38.84 -3.46 21.02
N GLU A 502 -37.74 -2.75 21.34
CA GLU A 502 -36.36 -3.24 21.20
C GLU A 502 -35.64 -3.10 22.56
N SER A 503 -34.72 -4.03 22.86
CA SER A 503 -33.91 -4.01 24.10
C SER A 503 -32.86 -2.91 24.13
N SER A 504 -32.39 -2.45 22.97
CA SER A 504 -31.49 -1.29 22.83
C SER A 504 -31.74 -0.59 21.51
N THR A 505 -32.02 0.71 21.56
CA THR A 505 -32.26 1.51 20.36
C THR A 505 -30.98 1.86 19.61
N ASN A 506 -29.84 1.88 20.29
CA ASN A 506 -28.56 2.25 19.68
C ASN A 506 -27.75 1.04 19.19
N THR A 507 -27.93 -0.12 19.83
CA THR A 507 -27.25 -1.38 19.50
C THR A 507 -28.25 -2.55 19.39
N PRO A 508 -29.20 -2.48 18.44
CA PRO A 508 -30.24 -3.50 18.29
C PRO A 508 -29.74 -4.86 17.75
N LEU A 509 -28.55 -4.92 17.13
CA LEU A 509 -27.94 -6.16 16.66
C LEU A 509 -26.94 -6.67 17.68
N SER A 510 -27.10 -7.93 18.08
CA SER A 510 -26.08 -8.68 18.79
C SER A 510 -25.22 -9.45 17.78
N ILE A 511 -23.91 -9.36 17.89
CA ILE A 511 -22.97 -9.99 16.95
C ILE A 511 -21.98 -10.86 17.70
N ASP A 512 -22.09 -12.17 17.49
CA ASP A 512 -21.12 -13.14 17.94
C ASP A 512 -20.23 -13.60 16.78
N TYR A 513 -19.01 -14.05 17.09
CA TYR A 513 -18.13 -14.63 16.09
C TYR A 513 -17.63 -16.01 16.51
N THR A 514 -17.38 -16.85 15.51
CA THR A 514 -16.74 -18.16 15.69
C THR A 514 -15.65 -18.31 14.62
N PRO A 515 -14.39 -18.57 15.00
CA PRO A 515 -13.35 -18.96 14.03
C PRO A 515 -13.83 -20.16 13.21
N GLY A 516 -13.57 -20.18 11.91
CA GLY A 516 -14.10 -21.22 11.01
C GLY A 516 -13.65 -22.63 11.41
N GLU A 517 -12.43 -22.77 11.94
CA GLU A 517 -11.89 -24.04 12.45
C GLU A 517 -12.64 -24.58 13.68
N SER A 518 -13.44 -23.73 14.34
CA SER A 518 -14.25 -24.07 15.52
C SER A 518 -15.74 -24.27 15.17
N VAL A 519 -16.10 -24.35 13.89
CA VAL A 519 -17.48 -24.56 13.43
C VAL A 519 -17.70 -26.04 13.09
N ASP A 520 -18.56 -26.70 13.87
CA ASP A 520 -18.81 -28.15 13.78
C ASP A 520 -19.35 -28.61 12.40
N ASP A 521 -20.14 -27.78 11.71
CA ASP A 521 -20.81 -28.11 10.44
C ASP A 521 -20.15 -27.49 9.20
N TRP A 522 -18.84 -27.19 9.23
CA TRP A 522 -18.14 -26.53 8.12
C TRP A 522 -18.32 -27.24 6.76
N GLN A 523 -18.39 -28.58 6.75
CA GLN A 523 -18.52 -29.37 5.52
C GLN A 523 -19.86 -29.18 4.78
N ASP A 524 -20.91 -28.73 5.49
CA ASP A 524 -22.24 -28.51 4.91
C ASP A 524 -22.41 -27.08 4.34
N ILE A 525 -21.36 -26.26 4.44
CA ILE A 525 -21.35 -24.88 4.00
C ILE A 525 -20.99 -24.82 2.52
N LYS A 526 -21.77 -24.04 1.75
CA LYS A 526 -21.53 -23.78 0.33
C LYS A 526 -20.34 -22.83 0.09
N THR A 527 -19.20 -23.09 0.71
CA THR A 527 -17.93 -22.54 0.26
C THR A 527 -17.41 -23.36 -0.91
N SER A 528 -16.46 -22.83 -1.70
CA SER A 528 -15.73 -23.65 -2.67
C SER A 528 -15.15 -24.87 -1.93
N SER A 529 -15.22 -26.06 -2.52
CA SER A 529 -14.81 -27.33 -1.90
C SER A 529 -13.37 -27.35 -1.37
N ASP A 530 -12.56 -26.38 -1.79
CA ASP A 530 -11.14 -26.27 -1.48
C ASP A 530 -10.84 -25.16 -0.44
N ALA A 531 -11.87 -24.54 0.15
CA ALA A 531 -11.69 -23.51 1.17
C ALA A 531 -11.33 -24.14 2.53
N ASP A 532 -10.20 -23.71 3.10
CA ASP A 532 -9.78 -24.10 4.45
C ASP A 532 -10.58 -23.31 5.50
N PRO A 533 -11.20 -23.96 6.51
CA PRO A 533 -11.96 -23.28 7.56
C PRO A 533 -11.14 -22.22 8.31
N SER A 534 -9.83 -22.42 8.43
CA SER A 534 -8.92 -21.55 9.17
C SER A 534 -8.76 -20.16 8.51
N ASP A 535 -9.16 -20.02 7.25
CA ASP A 535 -9.10 -18.75 6.51
C ASP A 535 -10.34 -17.87 6.76
N TRP A 536 -11.34 -18.35 7.50
CA TRP A 536 -12.64 -17.71 7.62
C TRP A 536 -13.09 -17.52 9.06
N VAL A 537 -13.98 -16.56 9.25
CA VAL A 537 -14.68 -16.31 10.51
C VAL A 537 -16.17 -16.27 10.23
N ARG A 538 -16.95 -17.02 11.02
CA ARG A 538 -18.41 -16.95 11.02
C ARG A 538 -18.84 -15.84 11.96
N PHE A 539 -19.68 -14.94 11.48
CA PHE A 539 -20.38 -13.96 12.28
C PHE A 539 -21.84 -14.38 12.38
N ASN A 540 -22.34 -14.57 13.60
CA ASN A 540 -23.74 -14.80 13.90
C ASN A 540 -24.33 -13.47 14.34
N ILE A 541 -25.31 -12.99 13.59
CA ILE A 541 -25.99 -11.73 13.85
C ILE A 541 -27.39 -12.09 14.29
N ASN A 542 -27.73 -11.71 15.51
CA ASN A 542 -29.06 -11.84 16.08
C ASN A 542 -29.70 -10.46 16.24
N TYR A 543 -31.02 -10.43 16.07
CA TYR A 543 -31.87 -9.29 16.29
C TYR A 543 -33.14 -9.77 16.99
N ASP A 544 -33.47 -9.16 18.13
CA ASP A 544 -34.62 -9.49 18.95
C ASP A 544 -35.54 -8.27 19.08
N ALA A 545 -36.85 -8.46 18.86
CA ALA A 545 -37.85 -7.42 19.06
C ALA A 545 -39.25 -7.99 19.33
N VAL A 546 -40.06 -7.27 20.11
CA VAL A 546 -41.49 -7.55 20.23
C VAL A 546 -42.23 -6.70 19.21
N ILE A 547 -42.80 -7.33 18.19
CA ILE A 547 -43.57 -6.65 17.14
C ILE A 547 -44.96 -7.26 17.08
N GLN A 548 -45.99 -6.47 17.39
CA GLN A 548 -47.38 -6.93 17.41
C GLN A 548 -48.32 -5.94 16.73
N SER A 549 -49.14 -6.45 15.80
CA SER A 549 -50.16 -5.65 15.12
C SER A 549 -51.42 -6.46 14.85
N ASP A 550 -52.48 -6.15 15.60
CA ASP A 550 -53.81 -6.78 15.43
C ASP A 550 -54.62 -6.19 14.26
N ILE A 551 -54.15 -5.07 13.71
CA ILE A 551 -54.83 -4.28 12.68
C ILE A 551 -53.92 -4.21 11.46
N GLN A 552 -54.49 -4.16 10.25
CA GLN A 552 -53.70 -4.00 9.04
C GLN A 552 -52.84 -2.73 9.11
N THR A 553 -51.52 -2.90 9.10
CA THR A 553 -50.52 -1.84 9.27
C THR A 553 -50.26 -1.08 7.97
N GLY A 554 -50.57 -1.70 6.82
CA GLY A 554 -50.39 -1.05 5.53
C GLY A 554 -50.58 -1.95 4.31
N ILE A 555 -50.01 -1.52 3.18
CA ILE A 555 -49.99 -2.27 1.92
C ILE A 555 -48.54 -2.40 1.42
N LEU A 556 -48.17 -3.61 1.02
CA LEU A 556 -46.91 -3.93 0.35
C LEU A 556 -47.17 -4.09 -1.14
N LEU A 557 -46.64 -3.18 -1.97
CA LEU A 557 -46.73 -3.27 -3.42
C LEU A 557 -45.52 -4.04 -3.98
N THR A 558 -45.80 -5.01 -4.84
CA THR A 558 -44.81 -5.85 -5.54
C THR A 558 -45.10 -5.89 -7.04
N LEU A 559 -44.11 -6.26 -7.87
CA LEU A 559 -44.24 -6.33 -9.35
C LEU A 559 -44.67 -7.71 -9.87
#